data_AF-A0A090QNA5-F1
#
_entry.id   AF-A0A090QNA5-F1
#
_cell.length_a   1.000
_cell.length_b   1.000
_cell.length_c   1.000
_cell.angle_alpha   90.00
_cell.angle_beta   90.00
_cell.angle_gamma   90.00
#
_symmetry.space_group_name_H-M   'P 1'
#
loop_
_entity.id
_entity.type
_entity.pdbx_description
1 polymer ?
#
loop_
_entity_poly.entity_id
_entity_poly.type
_entity_poly.pdbx_seq_one_letter_code
_entity_poly.pdbx_strand_id
1 'polypeptide(L)'
;MYLNYGTGTLGGTVTKSWPPGSTLIARLMNLTGGYLNHYGDYSTAQIAAGLNYTYGGWANNNSFSDLENTKLIVQFGNNPAETRMSGGGLIHHLMESKARSNAKMIMIDPRYNDTAGGREDQWVPIRPGTDTALVAAIAHVLITENMVDQAFLDTYCVGYDEKTLPASAPANSDYKSYILGRGEDGIEKTPAWASPITGIPVDIIVKLAREIGQAKPCAIFQGWGLQRTANGEIASRAIAMLALLTGNVGINGGGTGARESDYNIPFVRFPIPENPVKTAISMFLWTDAIVRGPEMTATRDGVRGKDKLDVPIKFIWNYAGNCLINQHSDINRTHDILQDDSACEMIVVIDNHMTSSAKYADIVLPDLTTSEQADFCMDTKAANMPYFIFADKAIEPQFEARGIYEICTELAKRLGVEEAFTEGRDQEGWLRHLYKLTRDNDPSLPDYETVRKLGIVKRNDPNGHYVAYKAFRDDPQANPLSTPSGKIEIYSERLATIAQEWELPEGDVIHPLPVHVSTAEGWDDPMRSKYPLQLTGFHYKARCHSTYGNVDIIKEAARQEMWINRWMPKNAGSKTAI
;
A
#
# COMPACT_ATOMS: atom_id res chain seq x y z
N MET A 1 -17.01 12.69 15.76
CA MET A 1 -15.94 11.82 16.29
C MET A 1 -15.26 11.12 15.14
N TYR A 2 -13.94 11.01 15.18
CA TYR A 2 -13.10 10.40 14.15
C TYR A 2 -12.10 9.43 14.80
N LEU A 3 -11.93 8.25 14.21
CA LEU A 3 -10.87 7.31 14.58
C LEU A 3 -9.71 7.50 13.60
N ASN A 4 -8.60 8.02 14.10
CA ASN A 4 -7.42 8.33 13.31
C ASN A 4 -6.67 7.07 12.86
N TYR A 5 -5.88 7.21 11.81
CA TYR A 5 -4.96 6.19 11.31
C TYR A 5 -3.89 5.84 12.36
N GLY A 6 -3.75 4.55 12.70
CA GLY A 6 -2.71 4.05 13.59
C GLY A 6 -2.33 2.61 13.24
N THR A 7 -1.03 2.31 13.15
CA THR A 7 -0.49 1.00 12.74
C THR A 7 0.56 0.43 13.69
N GLY A 8 0.69 0.99 14.89
CA GLY A 8 1.64 0.56 15.91
C GLY A 8 1.41 -0.88 16.37
N THR A 9 0.18 -1.37 16.30
CA THR A 9 -0.22 -2.74 16.65
C THR A 9 -1.05 -3.36 15.51
N LEU A 10 -0.43 -3.62 14.36
CA LEU A 10 -1.14 -4.19 13.19
C LEU A 10 -1.46 -5.68 13.38
N GLY A 11 -0.47 -6.45 13.86
CA GLY A 11 -0.47 -7.91 13.78
C GLY A 11 -1.41 -8.65 14.73
N GLY A 12 -1.83 -8.00 15.83
CA GLY A 12 -2.68 -8.59 16.87
C GLY A 12 -4.06 -8.97 16.35
N THR A 13 -4.75 -9.87 17.03
CA THR A 13 -6.10 -10.30 16.67
C THR A 13 -7.16 -9.59 17.49
N VAL A 14 -6.92 -9.36 18.79
CA VAL A 14 -7.80 -8.57 19.66
C VAL A 14 -7.30 -7.13 19.77
N THR A 15 -6.00 -6.93 19.96
CA THR A 15 -5.35 -5.62 20.18
C THR A 15 -5.06 -4.83 18.90
N LYS A 16 -5.73 -5.21 17.80
CA LYS A 16 -5.48 -4.66 16.46
C LYS A 16 -5.79 -3.16 16.42
N SER A 17 -4.84 -2.39 15.88
CA SER A 17 -4.96 -0.94 15.66
C SER A 17 -5.36 -0.56 14.22
N TRP A 18 -5.27 -1.49 13.27
CA TRP A 18 -5.62 -1.27 11.86
C TRP A 18 -6.18 -2.53 11.19
N PRO A 19 -7.21 -2.43 10.31
CA PRO A 19 -7.87 -1.22 9.82
C PRO A 19 -8.78 -0.53 10.85
N PRO A 20 -9.24 0.72 10.61
CA PRO A 20 -9.97 1.53 11.59
C PRO A 20 -11.22 0.82 12.08
N GLY A 21 -11.97 0.24 11.14
CA GLY A 21 -13.17 -0.56 11.41
C GLY A 21 -12.90 -1.94 12.02
N SER A 22 -11.68 -2.26 12.40
CA SER A 22 -11.29 -3.54 13.02
C SER A 22 -10.67 -3.40 14.41
N THR A 23 -10.78 -2.23 15.03
CA THR A 23 -10.20 -1.94 16.35
C THR A 23 -11.22 -2.09 17.48
N LEU A 24 -10.72 -2.26 18.71
CA LEU A 24 -11.58 -2.23 19.92
C LEU A 24 -12.29 -0.89 20.11
N ILE A 25 -11.66 0.22 19.69
CA ILE A 25 -12.29 1.54 19.69
C ILE A 25 -13.45 1.57 18.69
N ALA A 26 -13.28 1.01 17.49
CA ALA A 26 -14.39 0.92 16.54
C ALA A 26 -15.54 0.06 17.07
N ARG A 27 -15.28 -1.06 17.76
CA ARG A 27 -16.34 -1.84 18.43
C ARG A 27 -17.09 -0.98 19.45
N LEU A 28 -16.36 -0.29 20.33
CA LEU A 28 -16.95 0.60 21.34
C LEU A 28 -17.81 1.70 20.70
N MET A 29 -17.28 2.35 19.67
CA MET A 29 -17.97 3.42 18.95
C MET A 29 -19.22 2.91 18.24
N ASN A 30 -19.15 1.76 17.56
CA ASN A 30 -20.28 1.20 16.83
C ASN A 30 -21.45 0.83 17.77
N LEU A 31 -21.16 0.45 19.01
CA LEU A 31 -22.17 0.20 20.04
C LEU A 31 -22.77 1.47 20.66
N THR A 32 -22.16 2.64 20.44
CA THR A 32 -22.51 3.89 21.13
C THR A 32 -22.93 5.04 20.20
N GLY A 33 -23.08 4.77 18.89
CA GLY A 33 -23.59 5.73 17.91
C GLY A 33 -22.74 5.88 16.64
N GLY A 34 -21.59 5.22 16.57
CA GLY A 34 -20.70 5.20 15.41
C GLY A 34 -19.72 6.37 15.36
N TYR A 35 -18.98 6.44 14.26
CA TYR A 35 -17.95 7.46 14.04
C TYR A 35 -17.78 7.75 12.55
N LEU A 36 -17.25 8.93 12.20
CA LEU A 36 -16.88 9.25 10.82
C LEU A 36 -15.78 8.30 10.36
N ASN A 37 -16.07 7.50 9.34
CA ASN A 37 -15.12 6.53 8.83
C ASN A 37 -14.12 7.18 7.86
N HIS A 38 -13.09 6.44 7.47
CA HIS A 38 -12.22 6.84 6.37
C HIS A 38 -11.88 5.68 5.45
N TYR A 39 -11.42 6.01 4.24
CA TYR A 39 -10.88 5.07 3.27
C TYR A 39 -9.45 5.43 2.87
N GLY A 40 -8.69 4.43 2.43
CA GLY A 40 -7.27 4.56 2.11
C GLY A 40 -6.38 4.52 3.35
N ASP A 41 -5.08 4.42 3.11
CA ASP A 41 -4.03 4.44 4.13
C ASP A 41 -2.73 5.04 3.61
N TYR A 42 -1.84 5.43 4.52
CA TYR A 42 -0.54 6.06 4.21
C TYR A 42 0.47 5.09 3.58
N SER A 43 0.13 3.81 3.43
CA SER A 43 1.01 2.78 2.85
C SER A 43 0.66 2.47 1.40
N THR A 44 -0.63 2.40 1.05
CA THR A 44 -1.11 1.77 -0.19
C THR A 44 -2.32 2.45 -0.85
N ALA A 45 -2.78 3.63 -0.38
CA ALA A 45 -4.00 4.26 -0.87
C ALA A 45 -4.14 4.33 -2.40
N GLN A 46 -3.12 4.85 -3.10
CA GLN A 46 -3.19 5.06 -4.54
C GLN A 46 -3.02 3.77 -5.34
N ILE A 47 -2.11 2.86 -4.95
CA ILE A 47 -1.98 1.56 -5.63
C ILE A 47 -3.25 0.70 -5.45
N ALA A 48 -3.85 0.72 -4.26
CA ALA A 48 -5.09 0.01 -3.98
C ALA A 48 -6.25 0.58 -4.80
N ALA A 49 -6.36 1.92 -4.88
CA ALA A 49 -7.37 2.58 -5.69
C ALA A 49 -7.17 2.33 -7.19
N GLY A 50 -5.98 2.61 -7.72
CA GLY A 50 -5.66 2.49 -9.14
C GLY A 50 -5.82 1.06 -9.66
N LEU A 51 -5.24 0.07 -8.96
CA LEU A 51 -5.33 -1.32 -9.39
C LEU A 51 -6.71 -1.93 -9.15
N ASN A 52 -7.54 -1.39 -8.25
CA ASN A 52 -8.95 -1.78 -8.14
C ASN A 52 -9.76 -1.42 -9.40
N TYR A 53 -9.44 -0.31 -10.07
CA TYR A 53 -10.05 0.01 -11.37
C TYR A 53 -9.57 -0.89 -12.51
N THR A 54 -8.42 -1.55 -12.36
CA THR A 54 -7.85 -2.45 -13.39
C THR A 54 -8.18 -3.93 -13.15
N TYR A 55 -8.15 -4.41 -11.90
CA TYR A 55 -8.32 -5.82 -11.53
C TYR A 55 -9.59 -6.11 -10.70
N GLY A 56 -10.35 -5.08 -10.31
CA GLY A 56 -11.63 -5.24 -9.61
C GLY A 56 -11.53 -5.41 -8.09
N GLY A 57 -10.36 -5.18 -7.50
CA GLY A 57 -10.16 -5.26 -6.04
C GLY A 57 -8.71 -5.03 -5.67
N TRP A 58 -8.28 -5.56 -4.52
CA TRP A 58 -6.87 -5.65 -4.19
C TRP A 58 -6.14 -6.51 -5.23
N ALA A 59 -5.18 -5.90 -5.93
CA ALA A 59 -4.41 -6.61 -6.95
C ALA A 59 -3.33 -7.49 -6.32
N ASN A 60 -3.47 -8.80 -6.54
CA ASN A 60 -2.46 -9.78 -6.13
C ASN A 60 -1.36 -9.90 -7.18
N ASN A 61 -0.18 -10.35 -6.77
CA ASN A 61 0.89 -10.76 -7.66
C ASN A 61 1.34 -12.19 -7.31
N ASN A 62 2.22 -12.79 -8.10
CA ASN A 62 2.81 -14.06 -7.71
C ASN A 62 3.69 -13.86 -6.46
N SER A 63 3.85 -14.93 -5.68
CA SER A 63 4.77 -14.94 -4.55
C SER A 63 6.22 -14.98 -5.03
N PHE A 64 7.15 -14.46 -4.22
CA PHE A 64 8.58 -14.53 -4.56
C PHE A 64 9.12 -15.96 -4.69
N SER A 65 8.48 -16.95 -4.07
CA SER A 65 8.86 -18.35 -4.27
C SER A 65 8.69 -18.79 -5.73
N ASP A 66 7.70 -18.25 -6.45
CA ASP A 66 7.43 -18.56 -7.86
C ASP A 66 8.50 -18.01 -8.83
N LEU A 67 9.41 -17.17 -8.35
CA LEU A 67 10.50 -16.64 -9.18
C LEU A 67 11.47 -17.72 -9.65
N GLU A 68 11.40 -18.94 -9.13
CA GLU A 68 12.18 -20.06 -9.68
C GLU A 68 11.72 -20.46 -11.10
N ASN A 69 10.51 -20.05 -11.49
CA ASN A 69 9.94 -20.30 -12.81
C ASN A 69 10.15 -19.15 -13.81
N THR A 70 10.75 -18.02 -13.40
CA THR A 70 10.86 -16.81 -14.23
C THR A 70 12.09 -16.83 -15.15
N LYS A 71 12.10 -15.97 -16.19
CA LYS A 71 13.28 -15.71 -17.03
C LYS A 71 13.88 -14.32 -16.82
N LEU A 72 13.11 -13.39 -16.28
CA LEU A 72 13.54 -12.03 -15.97
C LEU A 72 12.73 -11.50 -14.78
N ILE A 73 13.40 -10.85 -13.84
CA ILE A 73 12.79 -10.17 -12.71
C ILE A 73 12.96 -8.66 -12.93
N VAL A 74 11.85 -7.90 -12.93
CA VAL A 74 11.86 -6.44 -13.03
C VAL A 74 11.16 -5.85 -11.81
N GLN A 75 11.85 -4.98 -11.08
CA GLN A 75 11.36 -4.39 -9.84
C GLN A 75 11.36 -2.86 -9.92
N PHE A 76 10.21 -2.24 -9.66
CA PHE A 76 10.03 -0.79 -9.59
C PHE A 76 9.94 -0.34 -8.13
N GLY A 77 10.95 0.37 -7.62
CA GLY A 77 10.96 0.92 -6.25
C GLY A 77 10.72 -0.14 -5.16
N ASN A 78 10.95 -1.41 -5.46
CA ASN A 78 10.67 -2.51 -4.54
C ASN A 78 11.93 -2.87 -3.74
N ASN A 79 11.84 -2.76 -2.42
CA ASN A 79 12.98 -2.94 -1.54
C ASN A 79 12.70 -3.86 -0.33
N PRO A 80 12.38 -5.15 -0.54
CA PRO A 80 12.11 -6.09 0.54
C PRO A 80 13.26 -6.25 1.55
N ALA A 81 14.51 -6.01 1.17
CA ALA A 81 15.64 -6.03 2.11
C ALA A 81 15.49 -4.95 3.20
N GLU A 82 14.87 -3.80 2.88
CA GLU A 82 14.60 -2.73 3.84
C GLU A 82 13.20 -2.76 4.45
N THR A 83 12.20 -3.21 3.68
CA THR A 83 10.78 -3.08 4.07
C THR A 83 10.15 -4.37 4.57
N ARG A 84 10.85 -5.51 4.52
CA ARG A 84 10.35 -6.85 4.93
C ARG A 84 11.31 -7.55 5.90
N MET A 85 11.87 -6.81 6.86
CA MET A 85 12.86 -7.30 7.83
C MET A 85 12.32 -8.21 8.93
N SER A 86 11.00 -8.40 9.03
CA SER A 86 10.32 -9.06 10.16
C SER A 86 10.58 -10.57 10.30
N GLY A 87 11.62 -11.11 9.65
CA GLY A 87 12.02 -12.51 9.74
C GLY A 87 11.19 -13.47 8.87
N GLY A 88 10.15 -12.99 8.18
CA GLY A 88 9.29 -13.81 7.32
C GLY A 88 9.96 -14.36 6.05
N GLY A 89 11.21 -13.99 5.77
CA GLY A 89 12.01 -14.63 4.73
C GLY A 89 11.76 -14.16 3.29
N LEU A 90 11.00 -13.08 3.06
CA LEU A 90 10.75 -12.60 1.68
C LEU A 90 12.04 -12.31 0.90
N ILE A 91 13.02 -11.64 1.51
CA ILE A 91 14.31 -11.39 0.86
C ILE A 91 15.08 -12.71 0.59
N HIS A 92 14.94 -13.68 1.48
CA HIS A 92 15.53 -15.00 1.31
C HIS A 92 14.88 -15.75 0.14
N HIS A 93 13.55 -15.77 0.05
CA HIS A 93 12.83 -16.34 -1.10
C HIS A 93 13.19 -15.66 -2.42
N LEU A 94 13.27 -14.32 -2.45
CA LEU A 94 13.70 -13.61 -3.65
C LEU A 94 15.08 -14.11 -4.13
N MET A 95 16.03 -14.29 -3.21
CA MET A 95 17.38 -14.73 -3.54
C MET A 95 17.49 -16.20 -3.91
N GLU A 96 16.83 -17.09 -3.17
CA GLU A 96 16.83 -18.51 -3.52
C GLU A 96 16.14 -18.75 -4.86
N SER A 97 14.97 -18.16 -5.08
CA SER A 97 14.22 -18.34 -6.31
C SER A 97 14.93 -17.71 -7.51
N LYS A 98 15.60 -16.55 -7.36
CA LYS A 98 16.50 -16.01 -8.39
C LYS A 98 17.65 -16.97 -8.71
N ALA A 99 18.28 -17.55 -7.70
CA ALA A 99 19.38 -18.49 -7.89
C ALA A 99 18.92 -19.77 -8.62
N ARG A 100 17.72 -20.28 -8.32
CA ARG A 100 17.14 -21.46 -8.97
C ARG A 100 16.72 -21.19 -10.42
N SER A 101 16.15 -20.02 -10.71
CA SER A 101 15.78 -19.66 -12.09
C SER A 101 16.96 -19.24 -12.96
N ASN A 102 18.07 -18.82 -12.33
CA ASN A 102 19.18 -18.11 -12.98
C ASN A 102 18.69 -16.87 -13.76
N ALA A 103 17.58 -16.27 -13.31
CA ALA A 103 17.01 -15.10 -13.95
C ALA A 103 17.84 -13.85 -13.62
N LYS A 104 17.94 -12.96 -14.61
CA LYS A 104 18.44 -11.61 -14.37
C LYS A 104 17.46 -10.82 -13.52
N MET A 105 17.97 -9.95 -12.67
CA MET A 105 17.16 -8.98 -11.91
C MET A 105 17.51 -7.55 -12.30
N ILE A 106 16.51 -6.81 -12.78
CA ILE A 106 16.60 -5.39 -13.09
C ILE A 106 15.89 -4.61 -11.99
N MET A 107 16.61 -3.70 -11.35
CA MET A 107 16.07 -2.79 -10.33
C MET A 107 15.93 -1.39 -10.90
N ILE A 108 14.70 -0.86 -10.93
CA ILE A 108 14.37 0.50 -11.35
C ILE A 108 14.01 1.27 -10.09
N ASP A 109 14.91 2.12 -9.62
CA ASP A 109 14.76 2.85 -8.36
C ASP A 109 15.65 4.10 -8.38
N PRO A 110 15.20 5.29 -7.93
CA PRO A 110 16.06 6.46 -7.80
C PRO A 110 17.25 6.25 -6.85
N ARG A 111 17.15 5.30 -5.92
CA ARG A 111 18.18 4.97 -4.95
C ARG A 111 18.72 3.56 -5.18
N TYR A 112 20.04 3.43 -5.14
CA TYR A 112 20.68 2.12 -5.07
C TYR A 112 20.50 1.55 -3.67
N ASN A 113 19.47 0.70 -3.52
CA ASN A 113 18.91 0.29 -2.25
C ASN A 113 19.48 -1.07 -1.76
N ASP A 114 19.20 -1.48 -0.51
CA ASP A 114 19.80 -2.72 0.04
C ASP A 114 19.30 -4.01 -0.64
N THR A 115 18.17 -3.99 -1.37
CA THR A 115 17.72 -5.15 -2.18
C THR A 115 18.56 -5.31 -3.43
N ALA A 116 18.93 -4.20 -4.09
CA ALA A 116 19.94 -4.20 -5.14
C ALA A 116 21.27 -4.61 -4.52
N GLY A 117 22.06 -3.69 -3.95
CA GLY A 117 23.23 -4.02 -3.12
C GLY A 117 24.19 -5.08 -3.70
N GLY A 118 24.28 -5.22 -5.02
CA GLY A 118 25.09 -6.22 -5.72
C GLY A 118 24.37 -7.54 -6.07
N ARG A 119 23.06 -7.63 -5.84
CA ARG A 119 22.21 -8.81 -6.17
C ARG A 119 21.50 -8.65 -7.50
N GLU A 120 21.36 -7.41 -7.97
CA GLU A 120 20.81 -7.07 -9.27
C GLU A 120 21.83 -7.27 -10.38
N ASP A 121 21.34 -7.57 -11.58
CA ASP A 121 22.13 -7.62 -12.80
C ASP A 121 22.20 -6.25 -13.47
N GLN A 122 21.22 -5.38 -13.21
CA GLN A 122 21.19 -3.99 -13.67
C GLN A 122 20.41 -3.11 -12.69
N TRP A 123 20.97 -1.95 -12.35
CA TRP A 123 20.26 -0.86 -11.70
C TRP A 123 19.99 0.27 -12.70
N VAL A 124 18.75 0.77 -12.71
CA VAL A 124 18.29 1.88 -13.56
C VAL A 124 17.87 3.03 -12.65
N PRO A 125 18.69 4.09 -12.53
CA PRO A 125 18.41 5.24 -11.67
C PRO A 125 17.36 6.16 -12.29
N ILE A 126 16.08 5.84 -12.10
CA ILE A 126 14.99 6.65 -12.63
C ILE A 126 14.83 7.96 -11.84
N ARG A 127 14.45 9.04 -12.51
CA ARG A 127 14.01 10.27 -11.83
C ARG A 127 12.69 10.01 -11.07
N PRO A 128 12.56 10.39 -9.79
CA PRO A 128 11.34 10.14 -9.03
C PRO A 128 10.08 10.74 -9.70
N GLY A 129 9.01 9.95 -9.74
CA GLY A 129 7.71 10.37 -10.32
C GLY A 129 7.62 10.23 -11.85
N THR A 130 8.61 9.61 -12.51
CA THR A 130 8.66 9.53 -13.98
C THR A 130 8.47 8.12 -14.53
N ASP A 131 8.08 7.17 -13.67
CA ASP A 131 7.86 5.75 -14.00
C ASP A 131 6.85 5.56 -15.14
N THR A 132 5.79 6.38 -15.19
CA THR A 132 4.77 6.36 -16.26
C THR A 132 5.37 6.64 -17.65
N ALA A 133 6.32 7.59 -17.74
CA ALA A 133 6.99 7.91 -18.99
C ALA A 133 7.93 6.78 -19.44
N LEU A 134 8.66 6.16 -18.49
CA LEU A 134 9.50 5.00 -18.79
C LEU A 134 8.66 3.84 -19.32
N VAL A 135 7.57 3.50 -18.63
CA VAL A 135 6.65 2.44 -19.06
C VAL A 135 6.07 2.73 -20.44
N ALA A 136 5.63 3.96 -20.69
CA ALA A 136 5.04 4.33 -21.98
C ALA A 136 6.05 4.16 -23.14
N ALA A 137 7.31 4.53 -22.93
CA ALA A 137 8.36 4.29 -23.91
C ALA A 137 8.77 2.82 -24.07
N ILE A 138 8.72 2.03 -23.00
CA ILE A 138 8.88 0.58 -23.11
C ILE A 138 7.73 -0.01 -23.92
N ALA A 139 6.49 0.38 -23.63
CA ALA A 139 5.31 -0.07 -24.37
C ALA A 139 5.40 0.31 -25.86
N HIS A 140 5.92 1.50 -26.19
CA HIS A 140 6.16 1.93 -27.56
C HIS A 140 7.05 0.95 -28.33
N VAL A 141 8.18 0.55 -27.76
CA VAL A 141 9.09 -0.43 -28.37
C VAL A 141 8.43 -1.81 -28.47
N LEU A 142 7.74 -2.26 -27.42
CA LEU A 142 7.01 -3.54 -27.45
C LEU A 142 5.96 -3.59 -28.56
N ILE A 143 5.24 -2.49 -28.78
CA ILE A 143 4.22 -2.38 -29.83
C ILE A 143 4.85 -2.32 -31.21
N THR A 144 5.85 -1.45 -31.41
CA THR A 144 6.46 -1.21 -32.73
C THR A 144 7.34 -2.37 -33.20
N GLU A 145 7.92 -3.14 -32.28
CA GLU A 145 8.67 -4.37 -32.58
C GLU A 145 7.82 -5.65 -32.52
N ASN A 146 6.48 -5.54 -32.39
CA ASN A 146 5.54 -6.66 -32.33
C ASN A 146 5.84 -7.70 -31.23
N MET A 147 6.22 -7.24 -30.04
CA MET A 147 6.53 -8.09 -28.88
C MET A 147 5.37 -8.23 -27.88
N VAL A 148 4.22 -7.60 -28.16
CA VAL A 148 3.01 -7.72 -27.32
C VAL A 148 2.34 -9.09 -27.47
N ASP A 149 1.74 -9.61 -26.39
CA ASP A 149 0.87 -10.78 -26.42
C ASP A 149 -0.56 -10.36 -26.80
N GLN A 150 -0.81 -10.21 -28.10
CA GLN A 150 -2.11 -9.80 -28.61
C GLN A 150 -3.23 -10.79 -28.23
N ALA A 151 -2.94 -12.09 -28.18
CA ALA A 151 -3.94 -13.10 -27.82
C ALA A 151 -4.38 -12.95 -26.35
N PHE A 152 -3.43 -12.64 -25.45
CA PHE A 152 -3.75 -12.28 -24.07
C PHE A 152 -4.62 -11.02 -24.01
N LEU A 153 -4.21 -9.95 -24.71
CA LEU A 153 -4.91 -8.66 -24.67
C LEU A 153 -6.35 -8.78 -25.18
N ASP A 154 -6.56 -9.46 -26.31
CA ASP A 154 -7.88 -9.69 -26.91
C ASP A 154 -8.83 -10.48 -25.99
N THR A 155 -8.29 -11.46 -25.28
CA THR A 155 -9.10 -12.41 -24.50
C THR A 155 -9.41 -11.86 -23.11
N TYR A 156 -8.40 -11.34 -22.42
CA TYR A 156 -8.47 -11.07 -20.98
C TYR A 156 -8.55 -9.59 -20.63
N CYS A 157 -8.38 -8.67 -21.60
CA CYS A 157 -8.33 -7.23 -21.34
C CYS A 157 -9.43 -6.45 -22.08
N VAL A 158 -9.63 -5.21 -21.62
CA VAL A 158 -10.49 -4.19 -22.22
C VAL A 158 -9.71 -2.89 -22.34
N GLY A 159 -9.75 -2.25 -23.52
CA GLY A 159 -9.17 -0.93 -23.78
C GLY A 159 -7.69 -0.90 -24.18
N TYR A 160 -7.13 -2.01 -24.64
CA TYR A 160 -5.76 -2.00 -25.17
C TYR A 160 -5.70 -1.34 -26.55
N ASP A 161 -6.62 -1.71 -27.43
CA ASP A 161 -6.77 -1.22 -28.81
C ASP A 161 -8.26 -1.04 -29.16
N GLU A 162 -8.56 -0.48 -30.32
CA GLU A 162 -9.93 -0.28 -30.83
C GLU A 162 -10.81 -1.54 -30.80
N LYS A 163 -10.22 -2.73 -30.93
CA LYS A 163 -10.97 -3.99 -30.90
C LYS A 163 -11.49 -4.31 -29.50
N THR A 164 -10.72 -3.95 -28.48
CA THR A 164 -11.02 -4.24 -27.07
C THR A 164 -11.57 -3.03 -26.32
N LEU A 165 -11.66 -1.86 -26.98
CA LEU A 165 -12.18 -0.62 -26.41
C LEU A 165 -13.69 -0.71 -26.18
N PRO A 166 -14.23 -0.27 -25.01
CA PRO A 166 -15.66 -0.20 -24.79
C PRO A 166 -16.34 0.70 -25.82
N ALA A 167 -17.54 0.33 -26.27
CA ALA A 167 -18.28 1.09 -27.28
C ALA A 167 -18.70 2.51 -26.83
N SER A 168 -18.70 2.75 -25.52
CA SER A 168 -18.94 4.06 -24.89
C SER A 168 -17.73 4.99 -24.94
N ALA A 169 -16.53 4.45 -25.16
CA ALA A 169 -15.30 5.23 -25.16
C ALA A 169 -15.09 5.95 -26.50
N PRO A 170 -14.48 7.14 -26.51
CA PRO A 170 -14.17 7.86 -27.75
C PRO A 170 -13.20 7.08 -28.64
N ALA A 171 -13.31 7.25 -29.96
CA ALA A 171 -12.34 6.67 -30.89
C ALA A 171 -10.91 7.19 -30.61
N ASN A 172 -9.92 6.30 -30.74
CA ASN A 172 -8.51 6.48 -30.42
C ASN A 172 -8.22 6.75 -28.94
N SER A 173 -9.16 6.46 -28.03
CA SER A 173 -8.93 6.56 -26.57
C SER A 173 -8.40 5.26 -25.95
N ASP A 174 -7.95 4.31 -26.76
CA ASP A 174 -7.30 3.08 -26.30
C ASP A 174 -5.81 3.31 -25.97
N TYR A 175 -5.23 2.40 -25.19
CA TYR A 175 -3.85 2.52 -24.74
C TYR A 175 -2.85 2.54 -25.91
N LYS A 176 -3.03 1.71 -26.93
CA LYS A 176 -2.13 1.63 -28.07
C LYS A 176 -2.14 2.94 -28.87
N SER A 177 -3.30 3.57 -29.06
CA SER A 177 -3.43 4.88 -29.69
C SER A 177 -2.75 5.97 -28.88
N TYR A 178 -2.89 5.98 -27.55
CA TYR A 178 -2.13 6.89 -26.67
C TYR A 178 -0.61 6.73 -26.80
N ILE A 179 -0.11 5.49 -26.85
CA ILE A 179 1.32 5.22 -26.97
C ILE A 179 1.88 5.65 -28.34
N LEU A 180 1.12 5.42 -29.42
CA LEU A 180 1.51 5.73 -30.79
C LEU A 180 1.22 7.18 -31.21
N GLY A 181 0.80 8.06 -30.29
CA GLY A 181 0.52 9.47 -30.58
C GLY A 181 -0.72 9.70 -31.45
N ARG A 182 -1.67 8.76 -31.42
CA ARG A 182 -2.95 8.83 -32.15
C ARG A 182 -4.11 9.23 -31.24
N GLY A 183 -3.90 9.20 -29.93
CA GLY A 183 -4.86 9.67 -28.93
C GLY A 183 -4.88 11.19 -28.80
N GLU A 184 -5.58 11.68 -27.78
CA GLU A 184 -5.88 13.10 -27.56
C GLU A 184 -4.64 14.02 -27.52
N ASP A 185 -3.53 13.57 -26.93
CA ASP A 185 -2.33 14.40 -26.79
C ASP A 185 -1.50 14.52 -28.08
N GLY A 186 -1.74 13.68 -29.09
CA GLY A 186 -1.01 13.67 -30.36
C GLY A 186 0.50 13.42 -30.25
N ILE A 187 1.00 12.92 -29.10
CA ILE A 187 2.43 12.76 -28.83
C ILE A 187 2.79 11.28 -28.88
N GLU A 188 3.70 10.90 -29.78
CA GLU A 188 4.23 9.54 -29.79
C GLU A 188 5.19 9.31 -28.61
N LYS A 189 4.93 8.28 -27.79
CA LYS A 189 5.66 8.01 -26.55
C LYS A 189 6.98 7.27 -26.81
N THR A 190 7.80 7.79 -27.71
CA THR A 190 9.06 7.15 -28.11
C THR A 190 10.09 7.09 -26.96
N PRO A 191 11.11 6.22 -27.03
CA PRO A 191 12.26 6.28 -26.14
C PRO A 191 12.96 7.64 -26.10
N ALA A 192 13.01 8.36 -27.23
CA ALA A 192 13.59 9.70 -27.31
C ALA A 192 12.76 10.74 -26.55
N TRP A 193 11.44 10.59 -26.52
CA TRP A 193 10.53 11.42 -25.71
C TRP A 193 10.72 11.16 -24.21
N ALA A 194 10.81 9.88 -23.79
CA ALA A 194 10.92 9.54 -22.38
C ALA A 194 12.30 9.83 -21.78
N SER A 195 13.37 9.84 -22.59
CA SER A 195 14.74 10.03 -22.10
C SER A 195 14.96 11.33 -21.29
N PRO A 196 14.59 12.53 -21.78
CA PRO A 196 14.73 13.76 -20.99
C PRO A 196 13.83 13.79 -19.74
N ILE A 197 12.66 13.16 -19.79
CA ILE A 197 11.68 13.07 -18.70
C ILE A 197 12.24 12.21 -17.56
N THR A 198 12.70 11.01 -17.89
CA THR A 198 13.14 9.99 -16.93
C THR A 198 14.60 10.16 -16.49
N GLY A 199 15.41 10.82 -17.32
CA GLY A 199 16.86 10.84 -17.18
C GLY A 199 17.55 9.56 -17.65
N ILE A 200 16.82 8.59 -18.21
CA ILE A 200 17.36 7.31 -18.67
C ILE A 200 17.77 7.43 -20.15
N PRO A 201 18.98 7.01 -20.55
CA PRO A 201 19.39 7.03 -21.94
C PRO A 201 18.48 6.20 -22.86
N VAL A 202 18.30 6.66 -24.10
CA VAL A 202 17.44 6.04 -25.12
C VAL A 202 17.79 4.56 -25.36
N ASP A 203 19.07 4.25 -25.45
CA ASP A 203 19.57 2.87 -25.68
C ASP A 203 19.24 1.95 -24.50
N ILE A 204 19.27 2.46 -23.28
CA ILE A 204 18.87 1.71 -22.08
C ILE A 204 17.36 1.44 -22.11
N ILE A 205 16.53 2.43 -22.46
CA ILE A 205 15.07 2.24 -22.58
C ILE A 205 14.74 1.16 -23.61
N VAL A 206 15.38 1.22 -24.79
CA VAL A 206 15.19 0.21 -25.86
C VAL A 206 15.64 -1.17 -25.40
N LYS A 207 16.80 -1.27 -24.73
CA LYS A 207 17.32 -2.52 -24.19
C LYS A 207 16.36 -3.12 -23.17
N LEU A 208 15.87 -2.33 -22.21
CA LEU A 208 14.89 -2.76 -21.21
C LEU A 208 13.64 -3.32 -21.87
N ALA A 209 13.10 -2.62 -22.87
CA ALA A 209 11.91 -3.07 -23.57
C ALA A 209 12.12 -4.42 -24.28
N ARG A 210 13.24 -4.60 -24.96
CA ARG A 210 13.57 -5.87 -25.62
C ARG A 210 13.79 -7.01 -24.63
N GLU A 211 14.50 -6.76 -23.51
CA GLU A 211 14.68 -7.77 -22.46
C GLU A 211 13.33 -8.17 -21.85
N ILE A 212 12.42 -7.22 -21.60
CA ILE A 212 11.07 -7.48 -21.09
C ILE A 212 10.22 -8.26 -22.12
N GLY A 213 10.19 -7.84 -23.38
CA GLY A 213 9.38 -8.47 -24.43
C GLY A 213 9.84 -9.86 -24.82
N GLN A 214 11.14 -10.15 -24.70
CA GLN A 214 11.72 -11.46 -25.02
C GLN A 214 11.65 -12.45 -23.86
N ALA A 215 11.57 -11.98 -22.61
CA ALA A 215 11.48 -12.84 -21.43
C ALA A 215 10.05 -13.38 -21.26
N LYS A 216 9.89 -14.68 -21.53
CA LYS A 216 8.62 -15.39 -21.34
C LYS A 216 8.86 -16.62 -20.44
N PRO A 217 8.49 -16.58 -19.14
CA PRO A 217 7.82 -15.50 -18.40
C PRO A 217 8.75 -14.37 -17.90
N CYS A 218 8.18 -13.19 -17.66
CA CYS A 218 8.82 -12.04 -17.02
C CYS A 218 8.04 -11.63 -15.76
N ALA A 219 8.70 -11.67 -14.60
CA ALA A 219 8.10 -11.32 -13.33
C ALA A 219 8.28 -9.82 -13.03
N ILE A 220 7.17 -9.09 -12.96
CA ILE A 220 7.17 -7.64 -12.74
C ILE A 220 6.55 -7.36 -11.37
N PHE A 221 7.28 -6.60 -10.54
CA PHE A 221 6.86 -6.18 -9.20
C PHE A 221 7.01 -4.69 -9.01
N GLN A 222 6.15 -4.11 -8.19
CA GLN A 222 6.29 -2.72 -7.76
C GLN A 222 6.26 -2.58 -6.24
N GLY A 223 7.04 -1.63 -5.74
CA GLY A 223 7.01 -1.18 -4.36
C GLY A 223 5.88 -0.20 -4.08
N TRP A 224 5.72 0.14 -2.80
CA TRP A 224 4.72 1.12 -2.36
C TRP A 224 5.27 2.56 -2.29
N GLY A 225 6.55 2.76 -2.62
CA GLY A 225 7.16 4.10 -2.61
C GLY A 225 6.60 5.00 -3.69
N LEU A 226 6.61 4.54 -4.94
CA LEU A 226 6.22 5.34 -6.12
C LEU A 226 4.77 5.83 -6.07
N GLN A 227 3.85 5.02 -5.53
CA GLN A 227 2.43 5.36 -5.46
C GLN A 227 2.13 6.42 -4.38
N ARG A 228 3.08 6.70 -3.46
CA ARG A 228 2.94 7.77 -2.45
C ARG A 228 3.42 9.10 -2.99
N THR A 229 2.89 9.47 -4.15
CA THR A 229 3.14 10.72 -4.86
C THR A 229 1.83 11.18 -5.49
N ALA A 230 1.79 12.43 -5.96
CA ALA A 230 0.68 12.87 -6.81
C ALA A 230 0.55 11.95 -8.03
N ASN A 231 -0.69 11.55 -8.38
CA ASN A 231 -1.01 10.62 -9.46
C ASN A 231 -0.35 9.22 -9.34
N GLY A 232 -0.03 8.80 -8.11
CA GLY A 232 0.58 7.49 -7.84
C GLY A 232 -0.27 6.29 -8.29
N GLU A 233 -1.58 6.46 -8.40
CA GLU A 233 -2.54 5.46 -8.87
C GLU A 233 -2.39 5.21 -10.38
N ILE A 234 -2.10 6.27 -11.14
CA ILE A 234 -1.78 6.18 -12.57
C ILE A 234 -0.43 5.49 -12.75
N ALA A 235 0.58 5.84 -11.93
CA ALA A 235 1.89 5.19 -11.95
C ALA A 235 1.81 3.70 -11.64
N SER A 236 1.01 3.30 -10.65
CA SER A 236 0.81 1.89 -10.33
C SER A 236 0.13 1.11 -11.45
N ARG A 237 -0.87 1.69 -12.12
CA ARG A 237 -1.51 1.08 -13.30
C ARG A 237 -0.55 1.00 -14.49
N ALA A 238 0.30 2.01 -14.69
CA ALA A 238 1.31 1.99 -15.76
C ALA A 238 2.27 0.80 -15.59
N ILE A 239 2.82 0.57 -14.39
CA ILE A 239 3.74 -0.57 -14.18
C ILE A 239 3.03 -1.91 -14.47
N ALA A 240 1.75 -2.05 -14.10
CA ALA A 240 0.96 -3.23 -14.44
C ALA A 240 0.85 -3.46 -15.96
N MET A 241 0.84 -2.41 -16.79
CA MET A 241 0.80 -2.53 -18.24
C MET A 241 1.94 -3.39 -18.79
N LEU A 242 3.13 -3.35 -18.19
CA LEU A 242 4.24 -4.20 -18.65
C LEU A 242 3.88 -5.69 -18.56
N ALA A 243 3.20 -6.11 -17.50
CA ALA A 243 2.75 -7.50 -17.33
C ALA A 243 1.59 -7.84 -18.27
N LEU A 244 0.70 -6.89 -18.55
CA LEU A 244 -0.44 -7.06 -19.45
C LEU A 244 0.02 -7.18 -20.91
N LEU A 245 0.89 -6.27 -21.34
CA LEU A 245 1.41 -6.23 -22.71
C LEU A 245 2.16 -7.50 -23.08
N THR A 246 2.82 -8.16 -22.12
CA THR A 246 3.58 -9.39 -22.35
C THR A 246 2.89 -10.67 -21.85
N GLY A 247 1.64 -10.59 -21.41
CA GLY A 247 0.81 -11.76 -21.08
C GLY A 247 1.22 -12.54 -19.82
N ASN A 248 1.83 -11.89 -18.82
CA ASN A 248 2.39 -12.54 -17.63
C ASN A 248 1.39 -12.81 -16.48
N VAL A 249 0.15 -12.33 -16.59
CA VAL A 249 -0.87 -12.53 -15.54
C VAL A 249 -1.38 -13.98 -15.55
N GLY A 250 -1.44 -14.60 -14.36
CA GLY A 250 -2.03 -15.93 -14.19
C GLY A 250 -1.16 -17.12 -14.54
N ILE A 251 0.14 -16.91 -14.80
CA ILE A 251 1.10 -17.98 -15.13
C ILE A 251 2.23 -18.04 -14.08
N ASN A 252 2.84 -19.22 -13.92
CA ASN A 252 4.06 -19.38 -13.12
C ASN A 252 5.21 -18.57 -13.73
N GLY A 253 6.07 -18.00 -12.88
CA GLY A 253 7.21 -17.15 -13.24
C GLY A 253 6.83 -15.77 -13.78
N GLY A 254 5.53 -15.47 -13.91
CA GLY A 254 5.00 -14.20 -14.38
C GLY A 254 4.67 -13.25 -13.24
N GLY A 255 3.56 -12.53 -13.39
CA GLY A 255 3.08 -11.59 -12.39
C GLY A 255 2.10 -10.57 -12.97
N THR A 256 1.64 -9.66 -12.11
CA THR A 256 0.65 -8.62 -12.45
C THR A 256 1.24 -7.22 -12.49
N GLY A 257 2.49 -7.05 -12.06
CA GLY A 257 3.05 -5.73 -11.79
C GLY A 257 2.60 -5.12 -10.47
N ALA A 258 1.80 -5.80 -9.64
CA ALA A 258 1.49 -5.36 -8.28
C ALA A 258 2.63 -5.68 -7.28
N ARG A 259 2.39 -5.46 -5.99
CA ARG A 259 3.30 -5.88 -4.90
C ARG A 259 3.32 -7.41 -4.78
N GLU A 260 4.42 -8.01 -4.34
CA GLU A 260 4.49 -9.46 -4.09
C GLU A 260 3.39 -9.96 -3.14
N SER A 261 2.76 -11.09 -3.46
CA SER A 261 1.79 -11.76 -2.58
C SER A 261 2.39 -12.99 -1.89
N ASP A 262 1.57 -13.63 -1.07
CA ASP A 262 1.92 -14.72 -0.19
C ASP A 262 0.70 -15.63 0.00
N TYR A 263 0.97 -16.90 0.27
CA TYR A 263 -0.03 -17.83 0.77
C TYR A 263 -0.33 -17.51 2.25
N ASN A 264 -1.57 -17.68 2.69
CA ASN A 264 -2.04 -17.27 4.02
C ASN A 264 -2.81 -18.41 4.71
N ILE A 265 -2.77 -18.44 6.05
CA ILE A 265 -3.64 -19.30 6.87
C ILE A 265 -4.84 -18.44 7.29
N PRO A 266 -6.08 -18.75 6.86
CA PRO A 266 -7.27 -18.03 7.30
C PRO A 266 -7.44 -18.12 8.82
N PHE A 267 -7.93 -17.05 9.43
CA PHE A 267 -8.15 -16.99 10.88
C PHE A 267 -9.28 -16.05 11.22
N VAL A 268 -10.08 -16.44 12.20
CA VAL A 268 -11.25 -15.68 12.62
C VAL A 268 -10.81 -14.48 13.45
N ARG A 269 -11.14 -13.28 12.98
CA ARG A 269 -10.76 -12.01 13.63
C ARG A 269 -11.79 -11.59 14.68
N PHE A 270 -11.36 -10.69 15.56
CA PHE A 270 -12.22 -10.10 16.58
C PHE A 270 -13.46 -9.43 15.93
N PRO A 271 -14.68 -9.75 16.39
CA PRO A 271 -15.90 -9.29 15.74
C PRO A 271 -16.14 -7.80 16.00
N ILE A 272 -16.54 -7.08 14.95
CA ILE A 272 -16.90 -5.66 15.03
C ILE A 272 -18.35 -5.49 14.54
N PRO A 273 -19.25 -4.95 15.37
CA PRO A 273 -20.60 -4.59 14.93
C PRO A 273 -20.56 -3.59 13.78
N GLU A 274 -21.62 -3.50 13.00
CA GLU A 274 -21.70 -2.55 11.90
C GLU A 274 -21.62 -1.10 12.40
N ASN A 275 -20.81 -0.24 11.75
CA ASN A 275 -20.81 1.19 12.03
C ASN A 275 -22.11 1.80 11.49
N PRO A 276 -22.98 2.42 12.33
CA PRO A 276 -24.20 3.06 11.85
C PRO A 276 -23.91 4.28 10.97
N VAL A 277 -22.75 4.93 11.12
CA VAL A 277 -22.32 6.04 10.28
C VAL A 277 -21.70 5.50 8.99
N LYS A 278 -22.35 5.74 7.86
CA LYS A 278 -21.89 5.31 6.52
C LYS A 278 -20.99 6.33 5.84
N THR A 279 -20.94 7.55 6.36
CA THR A 279 -20.08 8.59 5.82
C THR A 279 -18.62 8.22 6.00
N ALA A 280 -17.84 8.40 4.92
CA ALA A 280 -16.40 8.27 4.97
C ALA A 280 -15.71 9.40 4.21
N ILE A 281 -14.50 9.74 4.63
CA ILE A 281 -13.60 10.67 3.94
C ILE A 281 -12.29 9.97 3.54
N SER A 282 -11.50 10.58 2.66
CA SER A 282 -10.12 10.14 2.47
C SER A 282 -9.35 10.24 3.79
N MET A 283 -8.54 9.23 4.12
CA MET A 283 -7.65 9.23 5.30
C MET A 283 -6.70 10.43 5.35
N PHE A 284 -6.48 11.10 4.21
CA PHE A 284 -5.58 12.23 4.07
C PHE A 284 -6.27 13.59 4.25
N LEU A 285 -7.60 13.65 4.28
CA LEU A 285 -8.37 14.90 4.39
C LEU A 285 -8.97 15.12 5.78
N TRP A 286 -8.45 14.44 6.82
CA TRP A 286 -8.99 14.57 8.18
C TRP A 286 -8.72 15.96 8.78
N THR A 287 -7.60 16.62 8.43
CA THR A 287 -7.32 18.00 8.87
C THR A 287 -8.25 18.99 8.18
N ASP A 288 -8.56 18.80 6.90
CA ASP A 288 -9.60 19.55 6.19
C ASP A 288 -10.99 19.34 6.79
N ALA A 289 -11.32 18.11 7.19
CA ALA A 289 -12.58 17.82 7.84
C ALA A 289 -12.72 18.47 9.23
N ILE A 290 -11.62 18.86 9.88
CA ILE A 290 -11.66 19.70 11.09
C ILE A 290 -12.02 21.15 10.73
N VAL A 291 -11.31 21.73 9.77
CA VAL A 291 -11.36 23.18 9.50
C VAL A 291 -12.56 23.57 8.64
N ARG A 292 -12.85 22.78 7.60
CA ARG A 292 -13.82 23.10 6.53
C ARG A 292 -14.77 21.95 6.23
N GLY A 293 -15.02 21.07 7.21
CA GLY A 293 -15.85 19.88 7.06
C GLY A 293 -17.17 20.12 6.30
N PRO A 294 -18.02 21.09 6.70
CA PRO A 294 -19.28 21.39 6.02
C PRO A 294 -19.18 21.79 4.53
N GLU A 295 -17.99 22.15 4.05
CA GLU A 295 -17.72 22.48 2.65
C GLU A 295 -17.30 21.25 1.84
N MET A 296 -16.88 20.16 2.48
CA MET A 296 -16.35 18.98 1.76
C MET A 296 -17.46 18.21 1.06
N THR A 297 -17.33 17.96 -0.26
CA THR A 297 -18.36 17.28 -1.08
C THR A 297 -17.89 15.94 -1.64
N ALA A 298 -18.83 15.16 -2.17
CA ALA A 298 -18.56 13.88 -2.83
C ALA A 298 -17.71 14.04 -4.11
N THR A 299 -17.94 15.09 -4.89
CA THR A 299 -17.31 15.33 -6.20
C THR A 299 -16.03 16.16 -6.15
N ARG A 300 -15.78 16.88 -5.05
CA ARG A 300 -14.57 17.68 -4.86
C ARG A 300 -13.58 17.06 -3.88
N ASP A 301 -14.09 16.47 -2.80
CA ASP A 301 -13.27 15.97 -1.68
C ASP A 301 -13.38 14.45 -1.49
N GLY A 302 -14.17 13.76 -2.33
CA GLY A 302 -14.35 12.32 -2.27
C GLY A 302 -15.14 11.82 -1.06
N VAL A 303 -16.01 12.65 -0.48
CA VAL A 303 -16.93 12.20 0.59
C VAL A 303 -17.78 11.03 0.09
N ARG A 304 -17.84 9.95 0.85
CA ARG A 304 -18.63 8.75 0.54
C ARG A 304 -19.81 8.62 1.49
N GLY A 305 -20.88 7.97 1.01
CA GLY A 305 -22.08 7.70 1.80
C GLY A 305 -23.05 8.88 1.95
N LYS A 306 -22.70 10.05 1.39
CA LYS A 306 -23.55 11.24 1.26
C LYS A 306 -22.87 12.29 0.35
N ASP A 307 -23.63 13.30 -0.06
CA ASP A 307 -23.16 14.33 -1.01
C ASP A 307 -22.15 15.31 -0.41
N LYS A 308 -22.17 15.51 0.92
CA LYS A 308 -21.23 16.38 1.63
C LYS A 308 -21.08 16.03 3.11
N LEU A 309 -19.98 16.44 3.74
CA LEU A 309 -19.86 16.36 5.20
C LEU A 309 -20.73 17.47 5.86
N ASP A 310 -21.38 17.17 7.00
CA ASP A 310 -22.41 18.05 7.60
C ASP A 310 -21.83 18.89 8.74
N VAL A 311 -20.88 18.30 9.45
CA VAL A 311 -20.25 18.85 10.65
C VAL A 311 -18.76 18.54 10.60
N PRO A 312 -17.90 19.41 11.17
CA PRO A 312 -16.48 19.15 11.26
C PRO A 312 -16.14 18.01 12.24
N ILE A 313 -14.92 17.52 12.16
CA ILE A 313 -14.35 16.65 13.20
C ILE A 313 -14.03 17.51 14.44
N LYS A 314 -14.63 17.17 15.58
CA LYS A 314 -14.38 17.81 16.89
C LYS A 314 -13.75 16.90 17.94
N PHE A 315 -13.67 15.59 17.67
CA PHE A 315 -13.14 14.60 18.61
C PHE A 315 -12.33 13.57 17.83
N ILE A 316 -11.10 13.31 18.28
CA ILE A 316 -10.21 12.30 17.69
C ILE A 316 -9.87 11.21 18.71
N TRP A 317 -10.07 9.96 18.29
CA TRP A 317 -9.40 8.80 18.88
C TRP A 317 -8.14 8.51 18.09
N ASN A 318 -6.99 8.38 18.77
CA ASN A 318 -5.73 7.97 18.16
C ASN A 318 -5.13 6.81 18.94
N TYR A 319 -5.35 5.59 18.44
CA TYR A 319 -4.88 4.35 19.05
C TYR A 319 -3.65 3.80 18.35
N ALA A 320 -2.56 3.58 19.09
CA ALA A 320 -1.29 3.03 18.62
C ALA A 320 -0.82 3.72 17.32
N GLY A 321 -0.93 5.05 17.27
CA GLY A 321 -0.73 5.84 16.07
C GLY A 321 0.13 7.05 16.35
N ASN A 322 1.12 7.31 15.49
CA ASN A 322 1.86 8.58 15.48
C ASN A 322 1.49 9.42 14.24
N CYS A 323 0.29 9.22 13.70
CA CYS A 323 -0.10 9.82 12.42
C CYS A 323 -0.50 11.29 12.54
N LEU A 324 -0.96 11.75 13.72
CA LEU A 324 -1.38 13.15 13.91
C LEU A 324 -0.31 14.15 13.46
N ILE A 325 0.97 13.85 13.68
CA ILE A 325 2.05 14.78 13.29
C ILE A 325 3.23 14.13 12.57
N ASN A 326 3.55 12.85 12.82
CA ASN A 326 4.78 12.26 12.30
C ASN A 326 4.62 11.65 10.90
N GLN A 327 3.42 11.22 10.54
CA GLN A 327 3.14 10.54 9.26
C GLN A 327 2.21 11.31 8.34
N HIS A 328 1.45 12.29 8.86
CA HIS A 328 0.67 13.20 8.03
C HIS A 328 1.56 14.27 7.37
N SER A 329 1.15 14.76 6.20
CA SER A 329 1.89 15.79 5.47
C SER A 329 1.55 17.19 5.99
N ASP A 330 2.43 18.15 5.70
CA ASP A 330 2.35 19.53 6.20
C ASP A 330 2.17 19.60 7.73
N ILE A 331 3.25 19.26 8.43
CA ILE A 331 3.29 19.23 9.88
C ILE A 331 3.04 20.60 10.52
N ASN A 332 3.36 21.69 9.82
CA ASN A 332 3.18 23.04 10.37
C ASN A 332 1.69 23.43 10.36
N ARG A 333 1.01 23.22 9.22
CA ARG A 333 -0.45 23.42 9.17
C ARG A 333 -1.17 22.52 10.17
N THR A 334 -0.74 21.26 10.28
CA THR A 334 -1.36 20.32 11.20
C THR A 334 -1.12 20.71 12.65
N HIS A 335 0.07 21.19 12.99
CA HIS A 335 0.37 21.76 14.31
C HIS A 335 -0.60 22.89 14.66
N ASP A 336 -0.75 23.88 13.77
CA ASP A 336 -1.62 25.03 14.02
C ASP A 336 -3.08 24.62 14.24
N ILE A 337 -3.59 23.65 13.48
CA ILE A 337 -4.95 23.11 13.63
C ILE A 337 -5.12 22.39 14.98
N LEU A 338 -4.15 21.57 15.38
CA LEU A 338 -4.21 20.78 16.62
C LEU A 338 -3.88 21.61 17.88
N GLN A 339 -3.45 22.86 17.75
CA GLN A 339 -3.30 23.80 18.87
C GLN A 339 -4.54 24.68 19.08
N ASP A 340 -5.51 24.63 18.17
CA ASP A 340 -6.76 25.35 18.27
C ASP A 340 -7.86 24.45 18.86
N ASP A 341 -8.07 24.53 20.18
CA ASP A 341 -9.11 23.80 20.91
C ASP A 341 -10.52 24.10 20.37
N SER A 342 -10.72 25.24 19.69
CA SER A 342 -11.99 25.54 19.03
C SER A 342 -12.16 24.80 17.71
N ALA A 343 -11.05 24.41 17.06
CA ALA A 343 -11.05 23.61 15.85
C ALA A 343 -11.30 22.13 16.17
N CYS A 344 -10.52 21.54 17.08
CA CYS A 344 -10.69 20.15 17.55
C CYS A 344 -10.76 20.11 19.09
N GLU A 345 -11.95 19.83 19.64
CA GLU A 345 -12.27 20.01 21.06
C GLU A 345 -11.71 18.92 21.98
N MET A 346 -11.34 17.75 21.44
CA MET A 346 -10.85 16.63 22.24
C MET A 346 -10.01 15.65 21.42
N ILE A 347 -8.83 15.31 21.91
CA ILE A 347 -7.91 14.34 21.35
C ILE A 347 -7.54 13.34 22.45
N VAL A 348 -7.96 12.09 22.26
CA VAL A 348 -7.60 10.99 23.16
C VAL A 348 -6.59 10.09 22.48
N VAL A 349 -5.40 9.96 23.08
CA VAL A 349 -4.33 9.10 22.59
C VAL A 349 -4.17 7.89 23.51
N ILE A 350 -4.22 6.71 22.91
CA ILE A 350 -3.92 5.44 23.58
C ILE A 350 -2.64 4.88 22.96
N ASP A 351 -1.56 4.90 23.73
CA ASP A 351 -0.21 4.56 23.27
C ASP A 351 0.62 4.03 24.44
N ASN A 352 1.70 3.29 24.16
CA ASN A 352 2.65 2.83 25.17
C ASN A 352 3.90 3.73 25.26
N HIS A 353 3.99 4.75 24.40
CA HIS A 353 5.02 5.78 24.47
C HIS A 353 4.42 7.19 24.38
N MET A 354 5.10 8.18 24.98
CA MET A 354 4.82 9.60 24.74
C MET A 354 5.33 10.01 23.35
N THR A 355 4.64 9.57 22.30
CA THR A 355 4.96 9.89 20.90
C THR A 355 4.75 11.37 20.59
N SER A 356 5.23 11.83 19.43
CA SER A 356 4.96 13.21 19.00
C SER A 356 3.47 13.50 18.87
N SER A 357 2.65 12.51 18.51
CA SER A 357 1.19 12.62 18.48
C SER A 357 0.58 12.64 19.88
N ALA A 358 1.08 11.84 20.83
CA ALA A 358 0.62 11.84 22.22
C ALA A 358 0.77 13.20 22.92
N LYS A 359 1.73 14.03 22.49
CA LYS A 359 1.94 15.39 23.02
C LYS A 359 0.83 16.38 22.67
N TYR A 360 -0.03 16.06 21.70
CA TYR A 360 -1.21 16.86 21.34
C TYR A 360 -2.49 16.36 22.02
N ALA A 361 -2.40 15.31 22.84
CA ALA A 361 -3.58 14.74 23.47
C ALA A 361 -4.03 15.56 24.67
N ASP A 362 -5.34 15.73 24.81
CA ASP A 362 -5.98 16.19 26.05
C ASP A 362 -5.94 15.08 27.10
N ILE A 363 -6.08 13.83 26.64
CA ILE A 363 -6.04 12.62 27.49
C ILE A 363 -5.09 11.61 26.88
N VAL A 364 -4.12 11.18 27.67
CA VAL A 364 -3.23 10.05 27.35
C VAL A 364 -3.61 8.85 28.21
N LEU A 365 -3.89 7.71 27.59
CA LEU A 365 -4.13 6.45 28.26
C LEU A 365 -2.97 5.48 27.95
N PRO A 366 -2.18 5.04 28.96
CA PRO A 366 -1.05 4.15 28.73
C PRO A 366 -1.52 2.72 28.43
N ASP A 367 -1.28 2.27 27.19
CA ASP A 367 -1.53 0.88 26.76
C ASP A 367 -0.35 -0.05 27.11
N LEU A 368 -0.61 -1.34 27.10
CA LEU A 368 0.41 -2.37 27.24
C LEU A 368 1.24 -2.53 25.96
N THR A 369 2.53 -2.78 26.11
CA THR A 369 3.39 -3.27 25.03
C THR A 369 3.00 -4.69 24.62
N THR A 370 3.46 -5.14 23.44
CA THR A 370 3.23 -6.51 22.96
C THR A 370 3.86 -7.58 23.87
N SER A 371 4.82 -7.21 24.74
CA SER A 371 5.46 -8.14 25.67
C SER A 371 4.70 -8.32 26.98
N GLU A 372 3.73 -7.45 27.27
CA GLU A 372 2.96 -7.42 28.53
C GLU A 372 1.60 -8.12 28.44
N GLN A 373 1.21 -8.56 27.24
CA GLN A 373 -0.10 -9.15 26.98
C GLN A 373 -0.03 -10.26 25.93
N ALA A 374 -1.01 -11.16 25.95
CA ALA A 374 -1.13 -12.25 24.99
C ALA A 374 -2.02 -11.86 23.79
N ASP A 375 -1.63 -12.27 22.58
CA ASP A 375 -2.45 -12.17 21.37
C ASP A 375 -1.99 -13.15 20.27
N PHE A 376 -2.83 -13.38 19.26
CA PHE A 376 -2.43 -14.04 18.01
C PHE A 376 -1.91 -13.00 17.01
N CYS A 377 -0.70 -13.22 16.51
CA CYS A 377 0.01 -12.37 15.57
C CYS A 377 0.06 -13.03 14.18
N MET A 378 -0.54 -12.38 13.17
CA MET A 378 -0.94 -13.07 11.94
C MET A 378 -0.52 -12.40 10.64
N ASP A 379 -0.09 -11.13 10.72
CA ASP A 379 0.14 -10.30 9.54
C ASP A 379 1.58 -10.47 9.03
N THR A 380 1.96 -11.73 8.77
CA THR A 380 3.27 -12.10 8.22
C THR A 380 3.29 -12.07 6.70
N LYS A 381 4.49 -11.97 6.14
CA LYS A 381 4.76 -12.07 4.71
C LYS A 381 5.88 -13.08 4.49
N ALA A 382 5.51 -14.26 3.99
CA ALA A 382 6.39 -15.43 3.96
C ALA A 382 6.24 -16.29 2.70
N ALA A 383 6.02 -15.65 1.54
CA ALA A 383 5.88 -16.32 0.24
C ALA A 383 4.97 -17.56 0.29
N ASN A 384 5.53 -18.78 0.18
CA ASN A 384 4.81 -20.04 0.20
C ASN A 384 4.79 -20.76 1.55
N MET A 385 5.23 -20.12 2.64
CA MET A 385 5.30 -20.71 3.97
C MET A 385 4.58 -19.85 5.02
N PRO A 386 3.24 -19.75 4.97
CA PRO A 386 2.51 -18.97 5.96
C PRO A 386 2.70 -19.50 7.37
N TYR A 387 2.57 -18.59 8.33
CA TYR A 387 2.54 -18.93 9.73
C TYR A 387 1.75 -17.90 10.53
N PHE A 388 1.34 -18.28 11.73
CA PHE A 388 0.89 -17.34 12.75
C PHE A 388 1.58 -17.65 14.07
N ILE A 389 1.71 -16.63 14.91
CA ILE A 389 2.40 -16.67 16.20
C ILE A 389 1.35 -16.50 17.30
N PHE A 390 1.43 -17.31 18.35
CA PHE A 390 0.81 -16.97 19.62
C PHE A 390 1.86 -16.26 20.47
N ALA A 391 1.75 -14.93 20.55
CA ALA A 391 2.64 -14.12 21.36
C ALA A 391 2.10 -14.14 22.79
N ASP A 392 2.69 -14.96 23.66
CA ASP A 392 2.31 -15.01 25.07
C ASP A 392 2.96 -13.87 25.85
N LYS A 393 2.39 -13.57 27.01
CA LYS A 393 2.90 -12.56 27.94
C LYS A 393 4.32 -12.94 28.39
N ALA A 394 5.28 -12.04 28.13
CA ALA A 394 6.68 -12.23 28.49
C ALA A 394 7.05 -11.53 29.81
N ILE A 395 6.39 -10.42 30.13
CA ILE A 395 6.58 -9.65 31.37
C ILE A 395 5.22 -9.20 31.94
N GLU A 396 5.20 -8.85 33.22
CA GLU A 396 4.03 -8.22 33.85
C GLU A 396 3.83 -6.78 33.35
N PRO A 397 2.58 -6.28 33.23
CA PRO A 397 2.31 -4.86 33.00
C PRO A 397 3.13 -3.97 33.93
N GLN A 398 3.82 -2.99 33.36
CA GLN A 398 4.60 -2.03 34.11
C GLN A 398 3.75 -0.81 34.49
N PHE A 399 4.03 -0.24 35.67
CA PHE A 399 3.38 0.96 36.19
C PHE A 399 1.84 0.80 36.30
N GLU A 400 1.08 1.79 35.81
CA GLU A 400 -0.39 1.80 35.79
C GLU A 400 -0.96 1.52 34.38
N ALA A 401 -0.13 0.98 33.48
CA ALA A 401 -0.57 0.65 32.12
C ALA A 401 -1.66 -0.43 32.13
N ARG A 402 -2.67 -0.27 31.28
CA ARG A 402 -3.81 -1.18 31.15
C ARG A 402 -4.02 -1.50 29.68
N GLY A 403 -4.39 -2.75 29.37
CA GLY A 403 -4.55 -3.18 27.99
C GLY A 403 -5.74 -2.48 27.32
N ILE A 404 -5.65 -2.21 26.03
CA ILE A 404 -6.74 -1.61 25.25
C ILE A 404 -8.10 -2.31 25.44
N TYR A 405 -8.12 -3.64 25.63
CA TYR A 405 -9.36 -4.38 25.91
C TYR A 405 -9.99 -3.96 27.24
N GLU A 406 -9.17 -3.84 28.27
CA GLU A 406 -9.58 -3.43 29.61
C GLU A 406 -10.01 -1.95 29.63
N ILE A 407 -9.25 -1.08 28.98
CA ILE A 407 -9.60 0.34 28.80
C ILE A 407 -10.99 0.45 28.15
N CYS A 408 -11.20 -0.21 27.01
CA CYS A 408 -12.48 -0.16 26.31
C CYS A 408 -13.62 -0.84 27.08
N THR A 409 -13.33 -1.88 27.88
CA THR A 409 -14.34 -2.51 28.76
C THR A 409 -14.83 -1.55 29.84
N GLU A 410 -13.91 -0.82 30.49
CA GLU A 410 -14.26 0.16 31.50
C GLU A 410 -15.02 1.37 30.91
N LEU A 411 -14.70 1.77 29.69
CA LEU A 411 -15.46 2.77 28.94
C LEU A 411 -16.85 2.25 28.57
N ALA A 412 -16.95 1.02 28.05
CA ALA A 412 -18.21 0.38 27.70
C ALA A 412 -19.16 0.28 28.90
N LYS A 413 -18.63 -0.03 30.08
CA LYS A 413 -19.38 -0.04 31.35
C LYS A 413 -19.95 1.33 31.71
N ARG A 414 -19.16 2.40 31.58
CA ARG A 414 -19.61 3.78 31.83
C ARG A 414 -20.62 4.27 30.80
N LEU A 415 -20.56 3.72 29.58
CA LEU A 415 -21.48 4.02 28.48
C LEU A 415 -22.71 3.09 28.46
N GLY A 416 -22.81 2.13 29.37
CA GLY A 416 -23.97 1.21 29.48
C GLY A 416 -24.02 0.10 28.43
N VAL A 417 -22.90 -0.23 27.77
CA VAL A 417 -22.82 -1.23 26.68
C VAL A 417 -21.84 -2.39 26.98
N GLU A 418 -21.47 -2.59 28.25
CA GLU A 418 -20.50 -3.62 28.69
C GLU A 418 -20.84 -5.04 28.22
N GLU A 419 -22.10 -5.46 28.37
CA GLU A 419 -22.54 -6.81 27.98
C GLU A 419 -22.37 -7.03 26.47
N ALA A 420 -22.78 -6.05 25.66
CA ALA A 420 -22.62 -6.10 24.21
C ALA A 420 -21.16 -5.98 23.78
N PHE A 421 -20.33 -5.23 24.50
CA PHE A 421 -18.92 -5.07 24.18
C PHE A 421 -18.12 -6.35 24.48
N THR A 422 -18.28 -6.90 25.69
CA THR A 422 -17.48 -8.02 26.20
C THR A 422 -18.01 -9.39 25.80
N GLU A 423 -19.32 -9.48 25.55
CA GLU A 423 -20.05 -10.75 25.40
C GLU A 423 -19.74 -11.75 26.54
N GLY A 424 -19.52 -11.23 27.75
CA GLY A 424 -19.19 -12.02 28.93
C GLY A 424 -17.79 -12.65 28.92
N ARG A 425 -16.87 -12.17 28.07
CA ARG A 425 -15.49 -12.65 27.98
C ARG A 425 -14.50 -11.60 28.45
N ASP A 426 -13.38 -12.05 29.00
CA ASP A 426 -12.16 -11.27 29.08
C ASP A 426 -11.30 -11.48 27.82
N GLN A 427 -10.12 -10.86 27.75
CA GLN A 427 -9.24 -10.98 26.58
C GLN A 427 -8.80 -12.44 26.32
N GLU A 428 -8.44 -13.22 27.36
CA GLU A 428 -8.09 -14.64 27.21
C GLU A 428 -9.28 -15.47 26.70
N GLY A 429 -10.48 -15.20 27.21
CA GLY A 429 -11.72 -15.80 26.74
C GLY A 429 -11.98 -15.50 25.26
N TRP A 430 -11.69 -14.28 24.80
CA TRP A 430 -11.73 -13.92 23.38
C TRP A 430 -10.70 -14.69 22.55
N LEU A 431 -9.44 -14.77 22.97
CA LEU A 431 -8.40 -15.52 22.25
C LEU A 431 -8.79 -17.00 22.07
N ARG A 432 -9.28 -17.64 23.14
CA ARG A 432 -9.77 -19.02 23.09
C ARG A 432 -10.97 -19.18 22.16
N HIS A 433 -11.93 -18.25 22.22
CA HIS A 433 -13.12 -18.29 21.39
C HIS A 433 -12.79 -18.14 19.89
N LEU A 434 -11.99 -17.13 19.53
CA LEU A 434 -11.58 -16.87 18.15
C LEU A 434 -10.74 -18.03 17.59
N TYR A 435 -9.86 -18.61 18.41
CA TYR A 435 -9.10 -19.78 17.99
C TYR A 435 -9.99 -21.02 17.80
N LYS A 436 -10.99 -21.22 18.67
CA LYS A 436 -11.97 -22.29 18.50
C LYS A 436 -12.71 -22.15 17.16
N LEU A 437 -13.23 -20.97 16.84
CA LEU A 437 -13.90 -20.71 15.56
C LEU A 437 -12.96 -20.92 14.37
N THR A 438 -11.70 -20.53 14.51
CA THR A 438 -10.67 -20.80 13.50
C THR A 438 -10.49 -22.30 13.27
N ARG A 439 -10.43 -23.11 14.33
CA ARG A 439 -10.35 -24.58 14.22
C ARG A 439 -11.62 -25.22 13.69
N ASP A 440 -12.79 -24.64 13.95
CA ASP A 440 -14.04 -25.13 13.37
C ASP A 440 -14.00 -25.00 11.83
N ASN A 441 -13.37 -23.93 11.31
CA ASN A 441 -13.13 -23.74 9.86
C ASN A 441 -11.94 -24.57 9.32
N ASP A 442 -10.99 -24.93 10.19
CA ASP A 442 -9.81 -25.71 9.83
C ASP A 442 -9.43 -26.71 10.94
N PRO A 443 -10.02 -27.91 10.92
CA PRO A 443 -9.80 -28.93 11.95
C PRO A 443 -8.37 -29.48 12.01
N SER A 444 -7.52 -29.19 11.01
CA SER A 444 -6.13 -29.65 10.99
C SER A 444 -5.20 -28.82 11.91
N LEU A 445 -5.68 -27.69 12.41
CA LEU A 445 -4.95 -26.86 13.38
C LEU A 445 -4.87 -27.54 14.76
N PRO A 446 -3.72 -27.46 15.47
CA PRO A 446 -3.57 -28.03 16.82
C PRO A 446 -4.56 -27.41 17.82
N ASP A 447 -4.77 -28.04 18.97
CA ASP A 447 -5.56 -27.42 20.04
C ASP A 447 -4.86 -26.17 20.64
N TYR A 448 -5.61 -25.37 21.40
CA TYR A 448 -5.13 -24.08 21.91
C TYR A 448 -3.89 -24.21 22.81
N GLU A 449 -3.87 -25.20 23.70
CA GLU A 449 -2.75 -25.38 24.64
C GLU A 449 -1.49 -25.83 23.88
N THR A 450 -1.65 -26.68 22.87
CA THR A 450 -0.57 -27.06 21.97
C THR A 450 -0.02 -25.84 21.22
N VAL A 451 -0.88 -25.00 20.63
CA VAL A 451 -0.43 -23.78 19.92
C VAL A 451 0.25 -22.79 20.84
N ARG A 452 -0.30 -22.54 22.03
CA ARG A 452 0.30 -21.66 23.04
C ARG A 452 1.69 -22.13 23.42
N LYS A 453 1.88 -23.44 23.62
CA LYS A 453 3.19 -24.03 23.92
C LYS A 453 4.17 -23.97 22.74
N LEU A 454 3.69 -24.18 21.51
CA LEU A 454 4.52 -24.12 20.31
C LEU A 454 4.96 -22.68 19.99
N GLY A 455 4.13 -21.69 20.30
CA GLY A 455 4.33 -20.27 20.01
C GLY A 455 4.20 -19.91 18.52
N ILE A 456 4.42 -20.85 17.60
CA ILE A 456 4.31 -20.64 16.16
C ILE A 456 3.72 -21.87 15.46
N VAL A 457 2.79 -21.63 14.54
CA VAL A 457 2.22 -22.65 13.66
C VAL A 457 2.53 -22.26 12.22
N LYS A 458 3.21 -23.15 11.48
CA LYS A 458 3.62 -22.93 10.09
C LYS A 458 2.99 -23.97 9.18
N ARG A 459 2.80 -23.61 7.91
CA ARG A 459 2.41 -24.53 6.83
C ARG A 459 3.18 -24.22 5.56
N ASN A 460 3.18 -25.20 4.66
CA ASN A 460 3.57 -24.98 3.28
C ASN A 460 2.31 -24.73 2.44
N ASP A 461 2.44 -23.90 1.40
CA ASP A 461 1.46 -23.79 0.34
C ASP A 461 1.27 -25.17 -0.31
N PRO A 462 0.04 -25.74 -0.30
CA PRO A 462 -0.21 -27.04 -0.90
C PRO A 462 0.03 -27.04 -2.42
N ASN A 463 0.02 -25.88 -3.08
CA ASN A 463 0.29 -25.74 -4.51
C ASN A 463 1.76 -25.41 -4.80
N GLY A 464 2.63 -25.38 -3.78
CA GLY A 464 4.05 -25.04 -3.90
C GLY A 464 4.30 -23.53 -3.98
N HIS A 465 3.56 -22.81 -4.82
CA HIS A 465 3.63 -21.35 -4.93
C HIS A 465 2.25 -20.72 -5.08
N TYR A 466 2.15 -19.49 -4.58
CA TYR A 466 0.99 -18.65 -4.85
C TYR A 466 1.16 -17.97 -6.22
N VAL A 467 0.23 -18.28 -7.15
CA VAL A 467 0.11 -17.69 -8.49
C VAL A 467 -1.19 -16.90 -8.57
N ALA A 468 -1.09 -15.58 -8.71
CA ALA A 468 -2.25 -14.70 -8.74
C ALA A 468 -3.03 -14.88 -10.05
N TYR A 469 -4.37 -14.87 -9.97
CA TYR A 469 -5.28 -14.92 -11.12
C TYR A 469 -5.18 -16.17 -12.01
N LYS A 470 -4.59 -17.27 -11.51
CA LYS A 470 -4.52 -18.53 -12.27
C LYS A 470 -5.88 -19.03 -12.72
N ALA A 471 -6.88 -19.04 -11.84
CA ALA A 471 -8.24 -19.48 -12.17
C ALA A 471 -8.88 -18.63 -13.29
N PHE A 472 -8.71 -17.30 -13.23
CA PHE A 472 -9.16 -16.37 -14.28
C PHE A 472 -8.42 -16.62 -15.61
N ARG A 473 -7.12 -16.88 -15.56
CA ARG A 473 -6.31 -17.17 -16.75
C ARG A 473 -6.72 -18.50 -17.41
N ASP A 474 -6.97 -19.52 -16.62
CA ASP A 474 -7.36 -20.85 -17.09
C ASP A 474 -8.78 -20.87 -17.67
N ASP A 475 -9.74 -20.20 -17.01
CA ASP A 475 -11.13 -20.06 -17.48
C ASP A 475 -11.73 -18.70 -17.04
N PRO A 476 -11.64 -17.66 -17.90
CA PRO A 476 -12.12 -16.32 -17.57
C PRO A 476 -13.64 -16.21 -17.56
N GLN A 477 -14.38 -17.14 -18.17
CA GLN A 477 -15.84 -17.15 -18.13
C GLN A 477 -16.37 -17.72 -16.82
N ALA A 478 -15.75 -18.80 -16.33
CA ALA A 478 -16.11 -19.38 -15.04
C ALA A 478 -15.56 -18.57 -13.85
N ASN A 479 -14.45 -17.86 -14.04
CA ASN A 479 -13.78 -17.10 -12.98
C ASN A 479 -13.56 -15.62 -13.36
N PRO A 480 -14.62 -14.87 -13.68
CA PRO A 480 -14.48 -13.47 -14.08
C PRO A 480 -13.93 -12.62 -12.92
N LEU A 481 -13.22 -11.55 -13.26
CA LEU A 481 -12.80 -10.56 -12.27
C LEU A 481 -14.01 -9.76 -11.75
N SER A 482 -13.86 -9.13 -10.59
CA SER A 482 -14.89 -8.25 -9.99
C SER A 482 -14.96 -6.85 -10.60
N THR A 483 -14.19 -6.60 -11.67
CA THR A 483 -14.38 -5.43 -12.55
C THR A 483 -15.74 -5.48 -13.24
N PRO A 484 -16.34 -4.32 -13.60
CA PRO A 484 -17.58 -4.28 -14.37
C PRO A 484 -17.61 -5.19 -15.62
N SER A 485 -16.50 -5.25 -16.37
CA SER A 485 -16.39 -6.07 -17.58
C SER A 485 -16.12 -7.57 -17.35
N GLY A 486 -15.86 -7.99 -16.11
CA GLY A 486 -15.34 -9.32 -15.79
C GLY A 486 -13.89 -9.58 -16.25
N LYS A 487 -13.21 -8.58 -16.82
CA LYS A 487 -11.88 -8.63 -17.44
C LYS A 487 -10.92 -7.60 -16.85
N ILE A 488 -9.66 -7.63 -17.26
CA ILE A 488 -8.68 -6.60 -16.86
C ILE A 488 -8.98 -5.29 -17.61
N GLU A 489 -9.29 -4.22 -16.88
CA GLU A 489 -9.64 -2.91 -17.44
C GLU A 489 -8.41 -2.01 -17.59
N ILE A 490 -7.83 -1.99 -18.80
CA ILE A 490 -6.77 -1.04 -19.20
C ILE A 490 -7.40 0.34 -19.37
N TYR A 491 -8.52 0.42 -20.09
CA TYR A 491 -9.41 1.56 -20.08
C TYR A 491 -10.51 1.32 -19.05
N SER A 492 -10.67 2.22 -18.07
CA SER A 492 -11.76 2.12 -17.10
C SER A 492 -12.82 3.19 -17.36
N GLU A 493 -14.01 2.76 -17.76
CA GLU A 493 -15.18 3.65 -17.94
C GLU A 493 -15.53 4.37 -16.62
N ARG A 494 -15.37 3.70 -15.48
CA ARG A 494 -15.60 4.32 -14.17
C ARG A 494 -14.67 5.50 -13.91
N LEU A 495 -13.40 5.41 -14.32
CA LEU A 495 -12.46 6.53 -14.21
C LEU A 495 -12.78 7.62 -15.24
N ALA A 496 -13.26 7.26 -16.44
CA ALA A 496 -13.74 8.25 -17.41
C ALA A 496 -14.91 9.07 -16.85
N THR A 497 -15.88 8.42 -16.21
CA THR A 497 -16.99 9.12 -15.53
C THR A 497 -16.49 10.03 -14.42
N ILE A 498 -15.61 9.54 -13.54
CA ILE A 498 -15.04 10.34 -12.46
C ILE A 498 -14.31 11.56 -13.02
N ALA A 499 -13.49 11.39 -14.06
CA ALA A 499 -12.76 12.48 -14.70
C ALA A 499 -13.68 13.57 -15.29
N GLN A 500 -14.91 13.23 -15.67
CA GLN A 500 -15.90 14.17 -16.21
C GLN A 500 -16.72 14.86 -15.12
N GLU A 501 -17.03 14.15 -14.03
CA GLU A 501 -17.96 14.60 -13.01
C GLU A 501 -17.29 15.30 -11.82
N TRP A 502 -16.02 15.02 -11.55
CA TRP A 502 -15.32 15.54 -10.38
C TRP A 502 -14.73 16.93 -10.62
N GLU A 503 -14.77 17.74 -9.56
CA GLU A 503 -14.13 19.07 -9.52
C GLU A 503 -12.69 18.90 -9.04
N LEU A 504 -11.75 18.88 -9.98
CA LEU A 504 -10.33 18.69 -9.66
C LEU A 504 -9.61 20.03 -9.45
N PRO A 505 -8.70 20.13 -8.46
CA PRO A 505 -7.75 21.23 -8.37
C PRO A 505 -6.92 21.37 -9.65
N GLU A 506 -6.43 22.58 -9.93
CA GLU A 506 -5.57 22.83 -11.08
C GLU A 506 -4.31 21.94 -11.02
N GLY A 507 -4.08 21.15 -12.07
CA GLY A 507 -2.94 20.24 -12.19
C GLY A 507 -3.21 18.79 -11.74
N ASP A 508 -4.31 18.52 -11.03
CA ASP A 508 -4.72 17.16 -10.69
C ASP A 508 -5.41 16.49 -11.88
N VAL A 509 -5.11 15.21 -12.12
CA VAL A 509 -5.61 14.49 -13.30
C VAL A 509 -6.13 13.12 -12.90
N ILE A 510 -7.38 12.85 -13.22
CA ILE A 510 -7.94 11.49 -13.25
C ILE A 510 -8.10 11.10 -14.72
N HIS A 511 -7.61 9.92 -15.09
CA HIS A 511 -7.62 9.49 -16.49
C HIS A 511 -8.03 8.01 -16.64
N PRO A 512 -8.83 7.64 -17.66
CA PRO A 512 -9.26 6.26 -17.87
C PRO A 512 -8.12 5.29 -18.21
N LEU A 513 -7.08 5.79 -18.88
CA LEU A 513 -5.83 5.08 -19.17
C LEU A 513 -4.69 5.45 -18.20
N PRO A 514 -3.68 4.58 -18.01
CA PRO A 514 -2.46 4.93 -17.30
C PRO A 514 -1.52 5.81 -18.16
N VAL A 515 -1.78 7.13 -18.19
CA VAL A 515 -1.01 8.11 -18.96
C VAL A 515 0.15 8.73 -18.17
N HIS A 516 1.09 9.39 -18.84
CA HIS A 516 2.07 10.22 -18.15
C HIS A 516 1.45 11.57 -17.81
N VAL A 517 1.52 11.94 -16.53
CA VAL A 517 1.06 13.24 -16.03
C VAL A 517 2.22 13.91 -15.31
N SER A 518 2.42 15.19 -15.61
CA SER A 518 3.38 16.02 -14.88
C SER A 518 2.72 16.57 -13.63
N THR A 519 3.43 16.54 -12.51
CA THR A 519 2.89 16.84 -11.18
C THR A 519 3.57 18.06 -10.58
N ALA A 520 2.90 18.70 -9.62
CA ALA A 520 3.51 19.74 -8.80
C ALA A 520 4.81 19.22 -8.16
N GLU A 521 5.85 20.06 -8.14
CA GLU A 521 7.20 19.69 -7.68
C GLU A 521 7.82 18.50 -8.43
N GLY A 522 7.27 18.17 -9.61
CA GLY A 522 7.73 17.14 -10.52
C GLY A 522 8.98 17.56 -11.30
N TRP A 523 9.37 16.73 -12.27
CA TRP A 523 10.64 16.89 -12.99
C TRP A 523 10.72 18.15 -13.86
N ASP A 524 9.60 18.66 -14.33
CA ASP A 524 9.46 19.82 -15.21
C ASP A 524 8.88 21.04 -14.51
N ASP A 525 8.65 20.96 -13.19
CA ASP A 525 8.11 22.06 -12.41
C ASP A 525 9.07 23.28 -12.41
N PRO A 526 8.59 24.50 -12.72
CA PRO A 526 9.40 25.71 -12.70
C PRO A 526 10.10 25.99 -11.37
N MET A 527 9.55 25.53 -10.24
CA MET A 527 10.12 25.66 -8.90
C MET A 527 11.45 24.93 -8.76
N ARG A 528 11.79 23.99 -9.64
CA ARG A 528 13.11 23.36 -9.68
C ARG A 528 14.26 24.36 -9.90
N SER A 529 13.97 25.52 -10.52
CA SER A 529 14.96 26.60 -10.63
C SER A 529 15.36 27.19 -9.28
N LYS A 530 14.44 27.17 -8.30
CA LYS A 530 14.64 27.62 -6.92
C LYS A 530 15.05 26.48 -5.99
N TYR A 531 14.43 25.31 -6.14
CA TYR A 531 14.67 24.09 -5.36
C TYR A 531 15.17 22.96 -6.29
N PRO A 532 16.48 22.92 -6.61
CA PRO A 532 17.00 22.03 -7.65
C PRO A 532 17.05 20.54 -7.25
N LEU A 533 16.80 20.22 -5.98
CA LEU A 533 16.87 18.87 -5.43
C LEU A 533 15.45 18.37 -5.11
N GLN A 534 15.13 17.16 -5.56
CA GLN A 534 13.91 16.46 -5.18
C GLN A 534 14.20 15.57 -3.98
N LEU A 535 13.39 15.68 -2.92
CA LEU A 535 13.52 14.86 -1.73
C LEU A 535 12.77 13.53 -1.92
N THR A 536 13.45 12.41 -1.70
CA THR A 536 12.82 11.08 -1.72
C THR A 536 12.82 10.47 -0.31
N GLY A 537 11.62 10.26 0.22
CA GLY A 537 11.42 9.57 1.50
C GLY A 537 11.46 8.04 1.34
N PHE A 538 12.05 7.34 2.30
CA PHE A 538 12.03 5.87 2.36
C PHE A 538 11.91 5.38 3.80
N HIS A 539 11.48 4.13 3.98
CA HIS A 539 11.44 3.50 5.30
C HIS A 539 12.87 3.16 5.73
N TYR A 540 13.26 3.65 6.91
CA TYR A 540 14.62 3.52 7.41
C TYR A 540 14.78 2.27 8.27
N LYS A 541 15.81 1.46 8.00
CA LYS A 541 16.03 0.13 8.60
C LYS A 541 16.05 0.06 10.12
N ALA A 542 16.44 1.15 10.79
CA ALA A 542 16.61 1.18 12.24
C ALA A 542 15.29 1.35 13.01
N ARG A 543 14.13 1.35 12.33
CA ARG A 543 12.84 1.59 12.97
C ARG A 543 11.69 1.05 12.15
N CYS A 544 10.57 0.79 12.82
CA CYS A 544 9.28 0.61 12.18
C CYS A 544 8.51 1.93 12.28
N HIS A 545 8.45 2.70 11.19
CA HIS A 545 7.94 4.08 11.20
C HIS A 545 8.68 4.94 12.25
N SER A 546 8.01 5.36 13.34
CA SER A 546 8.64 6.05 14.47
C SER A 546 9.06 5.12 15.61
N THR A 547 8.55 3.89 15.66
CA THR A 547 8.80 2.92 16.72
C THR A 547 10.25 2.49 16.72
N TYR A 548 10.84 2.37 17.91
CA TYR A 548 12.28 2.12 18.16
C TYR A 548 13.21 3.29 17.82
N GLY A 549 12.68 4.41 17.32
CA GLY A 549 13.46 5.62 17.05
C GLY A 549 14.08 6.27 18.29
N ASN A 550 13.76 5.78 19.49
CA ASN A 550 14.32 6.19 20.79
C ASN A 550 15.34 5.18 21.35
N VAL A 551 15.62 4.06 20.68
CA VAL A 551 16.51 3.00 21.19
C VAL A 551 17.97 3.27 20.77
N ASP A 552 18.84 3.56 21.73
CA ASP A 552 20.20 4.05 21.46
C ASP A 552 21.09 3.03 20.74
N ILE A 553 21.06 1.75 21.14
CA ILE A 553 21.85 0.70 20.47
C ILE A 553 21.45 0.52 19.00
N ILE A 554 20.17 0.72 18.67
CA ILE A 554 19.67 0.65 17.30
C ILE A 554 20.11 1.88 16.49
N LYS A 555 20.06 3.08 17.09
CA LYS A 555 20.56 4.31 16.45
C LYS A 555 22.07 4.27 16.19
N GLU A 556 22.83 3.69 17.11
CA GLU A 556 24.28 3.51 16.96
C GLU A 556 24.60 2.53 15.81
N ALA A 557 23.88 1.40 15.76
CA ALA A 557 24.07 0.39 14.70
C ALA A 557 23.64 0.89 13.30
N ALA A 558 22.65 1.78 13.23
CA ALA A 558 22.14 2.32 11.98
C ALA A 558 21.66 3.77 12.19
N ARG A 559 22.57 4.73 11.98
CA ARG A 559 22.29 6.16 12.12
C ARG A 559 21.48 6.68 10.92
N GLN A 560 20.35 7.34 11.18
CA GLN A 560 19.61 8.01 10.12
C GLN A 560 20.46 9.13 9.50
N GLU A 561 20.55 9.10 8.17
CA GLU A 561 21.38 9.99 7.38
C GLU A 561 20.59 10.56 6.20
N MET A 562 20.98 11.74 5.74
CA MET A 562 20.54 12.29 4.47
C MET A 562 21.57 11.92 3.41
N TRP A 563 21.14 11.22 2.36
CA TRP A 563 22.02 10.81 1.28
C TRP A 563 22.01 11.87 0.17
N ILE A 564 23.19 12.31 -0.23
CA ILE A 564 23.38 13.27 -1.32
C ILE A 564 24.43 12.75 -2.29
N ASN A 565 24.19 12.93 -3.59
CA ASN A 565 25.15 12.50 -4.61
C ASN A 565 26.43 13.37 -4.55
N ARG A 566 27.61 12.74 -4.53
CA ARG A 566 28.92 13.41 -4.40
C ARG A 566 29.25 14.35 -5.56
N TRP A 567 28.60 14.19 -6.71
CA TRP A 567 28.83 14.98 -7.91
C TRP A 567 27.93 16.22 -8.01
N MET A 568 27.13 16.51 -6.98
CA MET A 568 26.34 17.74 -6.95
C MET A 568 27.25 18.98 -6.86
N PRO A 569 26.95 20.06 -7.60
CA PRO A 569 27.74 21.29 -7.55
C PRO A 569 27.84 21.82 -6.12
N LYS A 570 29.08 22.08 -5.64
CA LYS A 570 29.42 22.55 -4.29
C LYS A 570 28.76 23.88 -3.87
N ASN A 571 28.00 24.53 -4.75
CA ASN A 571 27.28 25.77 -4.46
C ASN A 571 26.00 25.56 -3.65
N ALA A 572 25.60 24.31 -3.37
CA ALA A 572 24.51 23.98 -2.45
C ALA A 572 25.00 23.78 -1.01
N GLY A 573 25.74 24.74 -0.45
CA GLY A 573 25.96 24.92 1.00
C GLY A 573 26.59 23.77 1.83
N SER A 574 26.86 22.58 1.29
CA SER A 574 27.38 21.45 2.07
C SER A 574 28.90 21.48 2.13
N LYS A 575 29.43 21.93 3.26
CA LYS A 575 30.79 21.58 3.70
C LYS A 575 30.74 20.19 4.33
N THR A 576 30.60 19.15 3.53
CA THR A 576 30.82 17.79 4.03
C THR A 576 31.59 17.00 2.99
N ALA A 577 32.86 16.76 3.31
CA ALA A 577 33.58 15.62 2.79
C ALA A 577 32.90 14.36 3.33
N ILE A 578 32.45 13.48 2.43
CA ILE A 578 32.06 12.09 2.72
C ILE A 578 32.91 11.19 1.84
#